data_AF-A0A9E2GH41-F1
#
_entry.id   AF-A0A9E2GH41-F1
#
_cell.length_a   1.000
_cell.length_b   1.000
_cell.length_c   1.000
_cell.angle_alpha   90.00
_cell.angle_beta   90.00
_cell.angle_gamma   90.00
#
_symmetry.space_group_name_H-M   'P 1'
#
loop_
_entity.id
_entity.type
_entity.pdbx_description
1 polymer ?
#
loop_
_entity_poly.entity_id
_entity_poly.type
_entity_poly.pdbx_seq_one_letter_code
_entity_poly.pdbx_strand_id
1 'polypeptide(L)'
;MTETQINPSSSQPQKKGGKACLIILIIGMGLFFSAVLVVAGWYGWQQLESAKDARGNLESSFNNLKTEINKLQDRTSDLEKAEEARKKKEVEDAKVKSETEKTTSGESTDVASQCEFSKTVSLKEATTYDIFGTDIFDTVVCGYLETKEEEVWDVKQTNAYFAIKKFYHDGFKQSIEKGITEGNSVNNKKNDGTYLFNLGCYQDGKVSGRDYEEGVSYIDAAAQNALQDSSADKPVSIILSFGQHGGTGCSCCNLAHKIRAY
;
A
#
# COMPACT_ATOMS: atom_id res chain seq x y z
N MET A 1 -57.07 -25.01 44.84
CA MET A 1 -57.41 -24.43 43.52
C MET A 1 -57.50 -25.59 42.55
N THR A 2 -58.56 -25.59 41.75
CA THR A 2 -59.29 -26.77 41.28
C THR A 2 -58.73 -27.30 39.97
N GLU A 3 -58.32 -28.57 39.92
CA GLU A 3 -57.98 -29.28 38.69
C GLU A 3 -59.25 -29.71 37.95
N THR A 4 -59.43 -29.21 36.73
CA THR A 4 -60.52 -29.61 35.84
C THR A 4 -60.07 -30.80 34.99
N GLN A 5 -60.55 -32.00 35.34
CA GLN A 5 -60.45 -33.16 34.46
C GLN A 5 -61.49 -33.07 33.33
N ILE A 6 -61.02 -33.03 32.09
CA ILE A 6 -61.85 -33.14 30.89
C ILE A 6 -61.79 -34.58 30.41
N ASN A 7 -62.91 -35.31 30.55
CA ASN A 7 -63.12 -36.62 29.96
C ASN A 7 -63.38 -36.49 28.44
N PRO A 8 -62.59 -37.13 27.56
CA PRO A 8 -62.97 -37.23 26.17
C PRO A 8 -64.01 -38.34 25.98
N SER A 9 -65.21 -37.94 25.56
CA SER A 9 -66.27 -38.82 25.09
C SER A 9 -65.86 -39.48 23.76
N SER A 10 -65.68 -40.80 23.78
CA SER A 10 -65.41 -41.58 22.57
C SER A 10 -66.72 -41.92 21.85
N SER A 11 -67.05 -41.18 20.81
CA SER A 11 -68.02 -41.61 19.81
C SER A 11 -67.29 -42.32 18.67
N GLN A 12 -67.50 -43.63 18.54
CA GLN A 12 -67.00 -44.38 17.38
C GLN A 12 -67.85 -44.06 16.14
N PRO A 13 -67.26 -43.56 15.05
CA PRO A 13 -67.96 -43.45 13.78
C PRO A 13 -68.10 -44.83 13.12
N GLN A 14 -69.33 -45.17 12.75
CA GLN A 14 -69.65 -46.38 12.00
C GLN A 14 -68.93 -46.39 10.64
N LYS A 15 -68.11 -47.42 10.41
CA LYS A 15 -67.49 -47.77 9.12
C LYS A 15 -68.56 -48.22 8.12
N LYS A 16 -69.05 -47.31 7.28
CA LYS A 16 -69.66 -47.65 5.98
C LYS A 16 -69.15 -46.67 4.93
N GLY A 17 -68.34 -47.16 3.98
CA GLY A 17 -67.88 -46.38 2.81
C GLY A 17 -66.38 -46.37 2.50
N GLY A 18 -65.62 -47.44 2.79
CA GLY A 18 -64.16 -47.45 2.68
C GLY A 18 -63.53 -47.51 1.27
N LYS A 19 -64.31 -47.57 0.19
CA LYS A 19 -63.76 -47.72 -1.18
C LYS A 19 -63.69 -46.42 -1.98
N ALA A 20 -64.61 -45.47 -1.76
CA ALA A 20 -64.59 -44.18 -2.48
C ALA A 20 -63.51 -43.22 -1.94
N CYS A 21 -63.22 -43.27 -0.64
CA CYS A 21 -62.22 -42.40 0.00
C CYS A 21 -60.77 -42.74 -0.40
N LEU A 22 -60.47 -44.03 -0.64
CA LEU A 22 -59.14 -44.48 -1.05
C LEU A 22 -58.78 -44.01 -2.48
N ILE A 23 -59.74 -44.01 -3.39
CA ILE A 23 -59.52 -43.57 -4.79
C ILE A 23 -59.28 -42.05 -4.85
N ILE A 24 -60.02 -41.26 -4.06
CA ILE A 24 -59.83 -39.80 -3.98
C ILE A 24 -58.46 -39.46 -3.37
N LEU A 25 -58.00 -40.22 -2.37
CA LEU A 25 -56.66 -40.06 -1.79
C LEU A 25 -55.54 -40.36 -2.80
N ILE A 26 -55.67 -41.43 -3.59
CA ILE A 26 -54.66 -41.80 -4.60
C ILE A 26 -54.60 -40.74 -5.72
N ILE A 27 -55.75 -40.26 -6.21
CA ILE A 27 -55.80 -39.20 -7.24
C ILE A 27 -55.26 -37.88 -6.68
N GLY A 28 -55.62 -37.53 -5.44
CA GLY A 28 -55.10 -36.33 -4.76
C GLY A 28 -53.58 -36.36 -4.58
N MET A 29 -53.01 -37.51 -4.19
CA MET A 29 -51.56 -37.66 -4.07
C MET A 29 -50.87 -37.59 -5.44
N GLY A 30 -51.42 -38.21 -6.48
CA GLY A 30 -50.86 -38.13 -7.84
C GLY A 30 -50.80 -36.70 -8.40
N LEU A 31 -51.85 -35.91 -8.18
CA LEU A 31 -51.88 -34.49 -8.57
C LEU A 31 -50.91 -33.64 -7.76
N PHE A 32 -50.75 -33.92 -6.46
CA PHE A 32 -49.79 -33.23 -5.61
C PHE A 32 -48.34 -33.51 -6.02
N PHE A 33 -47.98 -34.77 -6.27
CA PHE A 33 -46.64 -35.12 -6.76
C PHE A 33 -46.33 -34.48 -8.11
N SER A 34 -47.32 -34.41 -9.01
CA SER A 34 -47.15 -33.76 -10.32
C SER A 34 -46.90 -32.26 -10.18
N ALA A 35 -47.62 -31.57 -9.28
CA ALA A 35 -47.42 -30.14 -9.02
C ALA A 35 -46.03 -29.86 -8.40
N VAL A 36 -45.57 -30.69 -7.47
CA VAL A 36 -44.24 -30.56 -6.86
C VAL A 36 -43.13 -30.72 -7.90
N LEU A 37 -43.25 -31.67 -8.83
CA LEU A 37 -42.27 -31.86 -9.91
C LEU A 37 -42.23 -30.68 -10.89
N VAL A 38 -43.38 -30.09 -11.22
CA VAL A 38 -43.45 -28.91 -12.10
C VAL A 38 -42.80 -27.69 -11.42
N VAL A 39 -43.06 -27.47 -10.13
CA VAL A 39 -42.45 -26.36 -9.38
C VAL A 39 -40.95 -26.57 -9.24
N ALA A 40 -40.48 -27.78 -8.89
CA ALA A 40 -39.05 -28.09 -8.81
C ALA A 40 -38.34 -27.93 -10.16
N GLY A 41 -38.97 -28.35 -11.26
CA GLY A 41 -38.46 -28.15 -12.61
C GLY A 41 -38.36 -26.67 -13.00
N TRP A 42 -39.36 -25.86 -12.64
CA TRP A 42 -39.35 -24.42 -12.90
C TRP A 42 -38.27 -23.68 -12.12
N TYR A 43 -38.10 -23.97 -10.83
CA TYR A 43 -37.01 -23.41 -10.03
C TYR A 43 -35.63 -23.83 -10.55
N GLY A 44 -35.46 -25.10 -10.95
CA GLY A 44 -34.22 -25.59 -11.56
C GLY A 44 -33.88 -24.88 -12.88
N TRP A 45 -34.89 -24.65 -13.73
CA TRP A 45 -34.72 -23.92 -14.98
C TRP A 45 -34.37 -22.44 -14.75
N GLN A 46 -35.01 -21.77 -13.79
CA GLN A 46 -34.70 -20.38 -13.47
C GLN A 46 -33.26 -20.19 -12.94
N GLN A 47 -32.78 -21.13 -12.11
CA GLN A 47 -31.39 -21.10 -11.65
C GLN A 47 -30.39 -21.34 -12.79
N LEU A 48 -30.73 -22.21 -13.75
CA LEU A 48 -29.89 -22.47 -14.91
C LEU A 48 -29.75 -21.23 -15.80
N GLU A 49 -30.84 -20.48 -16.00
CA GLU A 49 -30.80 -19.26 -16.83
C GLU A 49 -30.01 -18.14 -16.15
N SER A 50 -30.19 -17.97 -14.83
CA SER A 50 -29.37 -17.04 -14.04
C SER A 50 -27.87 -17.38 -14.08
N ALA A 51 -27.53 -18.68 -14.08
CA ALA A 51 -26.14 -19.13 -14.22
C ALA A 51 -25.55 -18.83 -15.61
N LYS A 52 -26.35 -18.89 -16.67
CA LYS A 52 -25.90 -18.49 -18.03
C LYS A 52 -25.64 -16.99 -18.12
N ASP A 53 -26.53 -16.17 -17.58
CA ASP A 53 -26.36 -14.70 -17.56
C ASP A 53 -25.12 -14.30 -16.75
N ALA A 54 -24.91 -14.92 -15.60
CA ALA A 54 -23.71 -14.71 -14.78
C ALA A 54 -22.42 -15.07 -15.54
N ARG A 55 -22.43 -16.17 -16.31
CA ARG A 55 -21.29 -16.58 -17.14
C ARG A 55 -21.01 -15.58 -18.26
N GLY A 56 -22.04 -15.06 -18.94
CA GLY A 56 -21.90 -14.06 -19.99
C GLY A 56 -21.31 -12.75 -19.46
N ASN A 57 -21.76 -12.28 -18.31
CA ASN A 57 -21.21 -11.10 -17.65
C ASN A 57 -19.74 -11.30 -17.25
N LEU A 58 -19.39 -12.47 -16.71
CA LEU A 58 -18.01 -12.79 -16.32
C LEU A 58 -17.06 -12.80 -17.54
N GLU A 59 -17.51 -13.38 -18.65
CA GLU A 59 -16.73 -13.43 -19.90
C GLU A 59 -16.49 -12.02 -20.47
N SER A 60 -17.51 -11.16 -20.42
CA SER A 60 -17.38 -9.75 -20.80
C SER A 60 -16.37 -9.00 -19.91
N SER A 61 -16.47 -9.15 -18.59
CA SER A 61 -15.52 -8.54 -17.64
C SER A 61 -14.09 -9.04 -17.87
N PHE A 62 -13.91 -10.33 -18.14
CA PHE A 62 -12.59 -10.90 -18.42
C PHE A 62 -11.99 -10.33 -19.72
N ASN A 63 -12.80 -10.20 -20.78
CA ASN A 63 -12.35 -9.62 -22.04
C ASN A 63 -12.00 -8.13 -21.90
N ASN A 64 -12.74 -7.38 -21.10
CA ASN A 64 -12.40 -5.98 -20.80
C ASN A 64 -11.08 -5.88 -20.03
N LEU A 65 -10.90 -6.69 -18.99
CA LEU A 65 -9.66 -6.73 -18.20
C LEU A 65 -8.45 -7.10 -19.08
N LYS A 66 -8.60 -8.09 -19.96
CA LYS A 66 -7.54 -8.48 -20.92
C LYS A 66 -7.16 -7.33 -21.85
N THR A 67 -8.14 -6.54 -22.28
CA THR A 67 -7.92 -5.35 -23.12
C THR A 67 -7.15 -4.26 -22.37
N GLU A 68 -7.48 -4.03 -21.10
CA GLU A 68 -6.76 -3.06 -20.26
C GLU A 68 -5.32 -3.50 -19.98
N ILE A 69 -5.09 -4.79 -19.71
CA ILE A 69 -3.74 -5.35 -19.52
C ILE A 69 -2.88 -5.10 -20.77
N ASN A 70 -3.40 -5.40 -21.97
CA ASN A 70 -2.66 -5.16 -23.21
C ASN A 70 -2.32 -3.67 -23.40
N LYS A 71 -3.26 -2.76 -23.12
CA LYS A 71 -3.01 -1.31 -23.17
C LYS A 71 -1.92 -0.86 -22.19
N LEU A 72 -1.86 -1.46 -21.00
CA LEU A 72 -0.81 -1.16 -20.02
C LEU A 72 0.54 -1.68 -20.48
N GLN A 73 0.60 -2.88 -21.05
CA GLN A 73 1.84 -3.44 -21.62
C GLN A 73 2.41 -2.57 -22.74
N ASP A 74 1.55 -2.08 -23.64
CA ASP A 74 1.97 -1.16 -24.71
C ASP A 74 2.55 0.14 -24.14
N ARG A 75 1.89 0.74 -23.15
CA ARG A 75 2.37 1.96 -22.47
C ARG A 75 3.71 1.75 -21.76
N THR A 76 3.93 0.59 -21.15
CA THR A 76 5.21 0.27 -20.51
C THR A 76 6.33 0.18 -21.55
N SER A 77 6.09 -0.49 -22.67
CA SER A 77 7.05 -0.54 -23.79
C SER A 77 7.38 0.85 -24.34
N ASP A 78 6.38 1.73 -24.45
CA ASP A 78 6.60 3.11 -24.93
C ASP A 78 7.40 3.95 -23.94
N LEU A 79 7.18 3.77 -22.63
CA LEU A 79 7.96 4.44 -21.58
C LEU A 79 9.42 3.97 -21.57
N GLU A 80 9.67 2.68 -21.74
CA GLU A 80 11.03 2.12 -21.81
C GLU A 80 11.81 2.71 -23.00
N LYS A 81 11.19 2.78 -24.19
CA LYS A 81 11.77 3.44 -25.37
C LYS A 81 12.04 4.92 -25.14
N ALA A 82 11.15 5.63 -24.45
CA ALA A 82 11.34 7.04 -24.13
C ALA A 82 12.50 7.25 -23.14
N GLU A 83 12.67 6.36 -22.16
CA GLU A 83 13.78 6.42 -21.21
C GLU A 83 15.12 6.14 -21.91
N GLU A 84 15.20 5.14 -22.79
CA GLU A 84 16.39 4.90 -23.61
C GLU A 84 16.76 6.11 -24.47
N ALA A 85 15.77 6.77 -25.07
CA ALA A 85 16.00 7.98 -25.86
C ALA A 85 16.53 9.14 -25.01
N ARG A 86 16.03 9.32 -23.77
CA ARG A 86 16.54 10.33 -22.84
C ARG A 86 17.99 10.04 -22.42
N LYS A 87 18.31 8.79 -22.09
CA LYS A 87 19.68 8.38 -21.73
C LYS A 87 20.67 8.64 -22.88
N LYS A 88 20.28 8.35 -24.12
CA LYS A 88 21.11 8.66 -25.31
C LYS A 88 21.37 10.15 -25.44
N LYS A 89 20.34 10.98 -25.24
CA LYS A 89 20.47 12.44 -25.30
C LYS A 89 21.38 13.00 -24.20
N GLU A 90 21.28 12.49 -22.97
CA GLU A 90 22.15 12.91 -21.86
C GLU A 90 23.63 12.60 -22.13
N VAL A 91 23.93 11.46 -22.75
CA VAL A 91 25.29 11.11 -23.17
C VAL A 91 25.82 12.04 -24.26
N GLU A 92 24.98 12.40 -25.24
CA GLU A 92 25.34 13.37 -26.28
C GLU A 92 25.58 14.77 -25.70
N ASP A 93 24.69 15.25 -24.83
CA ASP A 93 24.79 16.56 -24.18
C ASP A 93 26.05 16.65 -23.27
N ALA A 94 26.37 15.56 -22.55
CA ALA A 94 27.58 15.47 -21.73
C ALA A 94 28.86 15.53 -22.57
N LYS A 95 28.86 14.92 -23.76
CA LYS A 95 29.99 14.99 -24.70
C LYS A 95 30.21 16.42 -25.19
N VAL A 96 29.15 17.15 -25.52
CA VAL A 96 29.23 18.57 -25.94
C VAL A 96 29.75 19.47 -24.81
N LYS A 97 29.32 19.23 -23.57
CA LYS A 97 29.77 20.02 -22.41
C LYS A 97 31.25 19.80 -22.09
N SER A 98 31.76 18.57 -22.29
CA SER A 98 33.18 18.25 -22.05
C SER A 98 34.17 18.97 -22.97
N GLU A 99 33.73 19.48 -24.12
CA GLU A 99 34.55 20.28 -25.04
C GLU A 99 34.53 21.79 -24.73
N THR A 100 33.60 22.26 -23.89
CA THR A 100 33.38 23.70 -23.64
C THR A 100 34.01 24.20 -22.33
N GLU A 101 34.29 23.34 -21.36
CA GLU A 101 34.88 23.75 -20.07
C GLU A 101 36.38 23.43 -19.98
N LYS A 102 37.19 24.24 -20.67
CA LYS A 102 38.63 24.39 -20.36
C LYS A 102 38.99 25.86 -20.17
N THR A 103 38.31 26.58 -19.27
CA THR A 103 38.86 27.81 -18.66
C THR A 103 38.11 28.13 -17.37
N THR A 104 38.86 28.55 -16.35
CA THR A 104 38.45 29.22 -15.11
C THR A 104 38.27 28.32 -13.88
N SER A 105 39.43 27.99 -13.29
CA SER A 105 39.57 27.63 -11.88
C SER A 105 39.50 28.91 -11.04
N GLY A 106 38.55 28.97 -10.11
CA GLY A 106 38.40 30.04 -9.13
C GLY A 106 37.90 29.45 -7.81
N GLU A 107 38.79 29.47 -6.83
CA GLU A 107 38.74 28.93 -5.48
C GLU A 107 37.60 29.52 -4.62
N SER A 108 36.87 28.67 -3.90
CA SER A 108 35.93 29.05 -2.83
C SER A 108 35.71 27.86 -1.89
N THR A 109 36.10 28.03 -0.64
CA THR A 109 36.11 27.05 0.45
C THR A 109 34.71 26.69 0.97
N ASP A 110 34.34 25.43 0.75
CA ASP A 110 34.07 24.41 1.79
C ASP A 110 32.89 24.61 2.75
N VAL A 111 31.67 24.65 2.19
CA VAL A 111 30.43 24.16 2.85
C VAL A 111 29.55 23.34 1.87
N ALA A 112 29.86 23.35 0.57
CA ALA A 112 29.05 22.71 -0.47
C ALA A 112 29.21 21.18 -0.57
N SER A 113 30.17 20.56 0.12
CA SER A 113 30.58 19.18 -0.14
C SER A 113 29.69 18.08 0.46
N GLN A 114 28.84 18.37 1.44
CA GLN A 114 28.13 17.32 2.20
C GLN A 114 26.88 16.75 1.53
N CYS A 115 26.44 17.37 0.43
CA CYS A 115 25.24 16.96 -0.33
C CYS A 115 25.47 16.84 -1.84
N GLU A 116 26.73 16.70 -2.25
CA GLU A 116 27.05 16.30 -3.61
C GLU A 116 27.04 14.78 -3.71
N PHE A 117 26.09 14.24 -4.46
CA PHE A 117 26.00 12.80 -4.73
C PHE A 117 27.03 12.34 -5.78
N SER A 118 28.21 12.97 -5.82
CA SER A 118 29.26 12.72 -6.81
C SER A 118 29.99 11.40 -6.59
N LYS A 119 29.86 10.79 -5.41
CA LYS A 119 30.38 9.46 -5.10
C LYS A 119 29.33 8.40 -5.38
N THR A 120 29.68 7.43 -6.22
CA THR A 120 28.87 6.22 -6.41
C THR A 120 28.81 5.44 -5.11
N VAL A 121 27.62 5.36 -4.51
CA VAL A 121 27.34 4.49 -3.37
C VAL A 121 26.77 3.18 -3.92
N SER A 122 27.26 2.04 -3.43
CA SER A 122 26.65 0.74 -3.73
C SER A 122 25.32 0.66 -2.98
N LEU A 123 24.22 0.92 -3.67
CA LEU A 123 22.87 0.81 -3.12
C LEU A 123 22.29 -0.56 -3.49
N LYS A 124 21.44 -1.15 -2.64
CA LYS A 124 20.61 -2.27 -3.06
C LYS A 124 19.76 -1.83 -4.26
N GLU A 125 19.89 -2.56 -5.36
CA GLU A 125 19.11 -2.31 -6.57
C GLU A 125 17.63 -2.49 -6.30
N ALA A 126 16.83 -1.54 -6.77
CA ALA A 126 15.37 -1.55 -6.66
C ALA A 126 14.77 -1.78 -8.04
N THR A 127 13.72 -2.59 -8.13
CA THR A 127 12.86 -2.60 -9.33
C THR A 127 11.91 -1.42 -9.35
N THR A 128 11.51 -0.94 -8.16
CA THR A 128 10.59 0.18 -7.95
C THR A 128 10.84 0.88 -6.62
N TYR A 129 10.71 2.21 -6.58
CA TYR A 129 10.64 2.94 -5.32
C TYR A 129 9.20 2.94 -4.82
N ASP A 130 8.87 2.08 -3.85
CA ASP A 130 7.54 2.01 -3.27
C ASP A 130 7.54 2.30 -1.77
N ILE A 131 7.10 3.51 -1.39
CA ILE A 131 6.86 3.95 -0.01
C ILE A 131 5.59 3.33 0.60
N PHE A 132 5.05 2.27 -0.01
CA PHE A 132 4.04 1.38 0.58
C PHE A 132 4.57 -0.04 0.82
N GLY A 133 5.86 -0.30 0.58
CA GLY A 133 6.59 -1.43 1.18
C GLY A 133 6.49 -2.72 0.42
N THR A 134 6.17 -2.64 -0.87
CA THR A 134 6.19 -3.79 -1.75
C THR A 134 7.60 -4.17 -2.22
N ASP A 135 8.60 -3.30 -2.01
CA ASP A 135 9.97 -3.47 -2.49
C ASP A 135 11.03 -3.29 -1.38
N ILE A 136 12.28 -3.67 -1.67
CA ILE A 136 13.47 -3.49 -0.82
C ILE A 136 14.45 -2.61 -1.59
N PHE A 137 14.82 -1.46 -1.03
CA PHE A 137 15.74 -0.56 -1.72
C PHE A 137 16.54 0.30 -0.77
N ASP A 138 17.69 0.76 -1.24
CA ASP A 138 18.45 1.82 -0.58
C ASP A 138 18.39 3.09 -1.44
N THR A 139 18.35 4.25 -0.80
CA THR A 139 18.38 5.54 -1.49
C THR A 139 19.17 6.55 -0.69
N VAL A 140 19.88 7.44 -1.38
CA VAL A 140 20.61 8.53 -0.74
C VAL A 140 19.73 9.78 -0.76
N VAL A 141 19.64 10.44 0.39
CA VAL A 141 18.96 11.72 0.54
C VAL A 141 19.87 12.70 1.26
N CYS A 142 19.71 13.97 0.93
CA CYS A 142 20.35 15.06 1.63
C CYS A 142 19.30 15.89 2.36
N GLY A 143 19.52 16.12 3.64
CA GLY A 143 18.58 16.81 4.52
C GLY A 143 19.21 17.14 5.86
N TYR A 144 18.36 17.45 6.83
CA TYR A 144 18.79 17.77 8.19
C TYR A 144 17.76 17.31 9.20
N LEU A 145 18.17 17.11 10.45
CA LEU A 145 17.28 16.76 11.54
C LEU A 145 16.46 17.98 11.96
N GLU A 146 15.15 17.80 12.06
CA GLU A 146 14.21 18.76 12.60
C GLU A 146 13.36 18.08 13.67
N THR A 147 13.24 18.68 14.84
CA THR A 147 12.41 18.15 15.93
C THR A 147 11.15 18.99 16.08
N LYS A 148 10.01 18.35 16.32
CA LYS A 148 8.73 19.03 16.59
C LYS A 148 8.04 18.45 17.80
N GLU A 149 7.52 19.31 18.67
CA GLU A 149 6.56 18.88 19.69
C GLU A 149 5.21 18.67 19.01
N GLU A 150 4.68 17.46 19.13
CA GLU A 150 3.40 17.08 18.57
C GLU A 150 2.57 16.36 19.65
N GLU A 151 1.25 16.59 19.59
CA GLU A 151 0.29 15.87 20.41
C GLU A 151 -0.25 14.71 19.57
N VAL A 152 0.14 13.50 19.94
CA VAL A 152 -0.36 12.28 19.30
C VAL A 152 -1.30 11.59 20.27
N TRP A 153 -2.58 11.58 19.90
CA TRP A 153 -3.69 11.27 20.81
C TRP A 153 -3.68 12.23 21.99
N ASP A 154 -3.39 11.75 23.20
CA ASP A 154 -3.37 12.55 24.43
C ASP A 154 -1.97 12.68 25.03
N VAL A 155 -0.93 12.34 24.26
CA VAL A 155 0.48 12.38 24.70
C VAL A 155 1.25 13.41 23.89
N LYS A 156 1.81 14.39 24.60
CA LYS A 156 2.82 15.29 24.04
C LYS A 156 4.14 14.54 23.91
N GLN A 157 4.70 14.54 22.72
CA GLN A 157 5.99 13.94 22.44
C GLN A 157 6.78 14.79 21.45
N THR A 158 8.11 14.72 21.53
CA THR A 158 8.98 15.31 20.51
C THR A 158 9.22 14.27 19.43
N ASN A 159 8.81 14.55 18.20
CA ASN A 159 9.08 13.74 17.03
C ASN A 159 10.31 14.26 16.28
N ALA A 160 11.09 13.34 15.72
CA ALA A 160 12.24 13.60 14.88
C ALA A 160 11.84 13.45 13.42
N TYR A 161 12.20 14.45 12.61
CA TYR A 161 11.98 14.49 11.17
C TYR A 161 13.30 14.66 10.45
N PHE A 162 13.49 13.93 9.36
CA PHE A 162 14.52 14.24 8.39
C PHE A 162 13.91 15.16 7.32
N ALA A 163 14.34 16.42 7.34
CA ALA A 163 13.92 17.45 6.41
C ALA A 163 14.72 17.33 5.11
N ILE A 164 14.22 16.53 4.17
CA ILE A 164 14.90 16.20 2.91
C ILE A 164 14.81 17.39 1.95
N LYS A 165 15.98 17.90 1.55
CA LYS A 165 16.15 18.97 0.56
C LYS A 165 16.49 18.46 -0.84
N LYS A 166 17.19 17.33 -0.94
CA LYS A 166 17.59 16.73 -2.22
C LYS A 166 17.48 15.21 -2.18
N PHE A 167 17.09 14.65 -3.31
CA PHE A 167 16.98 13.21 -3.54
C PHE A 167 18.04 12.79 -4.54
N TYR A 168 18.67 11.64 -4.33
CA TYR A 168 19.58 11.05 -5.30
C TYR A 168 18.83 10.50 -6.51
N HIS A 169 17.63 9.93 -6.29
CA HIS A 169 16.78 9.39 -7.35
C HIS A 169 15.40 10.06 -7.37
N ASP A 170 15.00 10.56 -8.55
CA ASP A 170 13.67 11.14 -8.78
C ASP A 170 12.54 10.14 -8.55
N GLY A 171 12.76 8.85 -8.82
CA GLY A 171 11.78 7.80 -8.54
C GLY A 171 11.41 7.72 -7.06
N PHE A 172 12.38 7.91 -6.16
CA PHE A 172 12.11 7.94 -4.72
C PHE A 172 11.31 9.19 -4.33
N LYS A 173 11.62 10.35 -4.90
CA LYS A 173 10.84 11.58 -4.69
C LYS A 173 9.38 11.40 -5.11
N GLN A 174 9.12 10.80 -6.27
CA GLN A 174 7.77 10.50 -6.73
C GLN A 174 7.02 9.56 -5.77
N SER A 175 7.73 8.57 -5.23
CA SER A 175 7.19 7.68 -4.22
C SER A 175 6.76 8.44 -2.96
N ILE A 176 7.62 9.32 -2.44
CA ILE A 176 7.31 10.20 -1.30
C ILE A 176 6.09 11.09 -1.58
N GLU A 177 5.99 11.69 -2.77
CA GLU A 177 4.84 12.52 -3.17
C GLU A 177 3.53 11.74 -3.25
N LYS A 178 3.59 10.49 -3.74
CA LYS A 178 2.46 9.56 -3.70
C LYS A 178 2.06 9.25 -2.26
N GLY A 179 3.03 8.96 -1.39
CA GLY A 179 2.83 8.77 0.05
C GLY A 179 2.08 9.92 0.70
N ILE A 180 2.47 11.17 0.44
CA ILE A 180 1.76 12.35 0.96
C ILE A 180 0.31 12.40 0.46
N THR A 181 0.11 12.14 -0.83
CA THR A 181 -1.21 12.24 -1.48
C THR A 181 -2.19 11.19 -0.96
N GLU A 182 -1.71 9.99 -0.69
CA GLU A 182 -2.53 8.86 -0.22
C GLU A 182 -2.65 8.81 1.32
N GLY A 183 -2.17 9.84 2.04
CA GLY A 183 -2.32 9.94 3.49
C GLY A 183 -1.38 9.02 4.27
N ASN A 184 -0.23 8.70 3.69
CA ASN A 184 0.81 7.91 4.30
C ASN A 184 1.80 8.78 5.10
N SER A 185 2.68 8.14 5.86
CA SER A 185 3.62 8.63 6.88
C SER A 185 4.67 9.66 6.50
N VAL A 186 4.56 10.21 5.30
CA VAL A 186 5.38 11.33 4.88
C VAL A 186 4.64 12.58 5.35
N ASN A 187 5.12 13.15 6.44
CA ASN A 187 4.43 14.14 7.25
C ASN A 187 4.55 15.57 6.70
N ASN A 188 4.21 15.76 5.43
CA ASN A 188 4.07 17.04 4.72
C ASN A 188 5.28 17.53 3.92
N LYS A 189 4.95 18.22 2.81
CA LYS A 189 5.84 19.07 2.02
C LYS A 189 5.74 20.50 2.54
N LYS A 190 6.88 21.13 2.82
CA LYS A 190 6.97 22.55 3.18
C LYS A 190 6.88 23.45 1.95
N ASN A 191 6.54 24.72 2.16
CA ASN A 191 6.46 25.73 1.11
C ASN A 191 7.80 25.96 0.39
N ASP A 192 8.93 25.66 1.05
CA ASP A 192 10.27 25.75 0.49
C ASP A 192 10.69 24.52 -0.34
N GLY A 193 9.78 23.56 -0.53
CA GLY A 193 10.04 22.32 -1.28
C GLY A 193 10.68 21.20 -0.46
N THR A 194 10.95 21.40 0.82
CA THR A 194 11.49 20.39 1.72
C THR A 194 10.43 19.36 2.09
N TYR A 195 10.81 18.08 2.18
CA TYR A 195 9.94 16.98 2.59
C TYR A 195 10.25 16.58 4.03
N LEU A 196 9.25 16.52 4.89
CA LEU A 196 9.43 16.05 6.26
C LEU A 196 9.20 14.56 6.35
N PHE A 197 10.29 13.84 6.55
CA PHE A 197 10.28 12.40 6.66
C PHE A 197 10.36 12.00 8.12
N ASN A 198 9.33 11.37 8.67
CA ASN A 198 9.32 11.00 10.09
C ASN A 198 10.41 9.97 10.36
N LEU A 199 11.31 10.24 11.29
CA LEU A 199 12.27 9.26 11.76
C LEU A 199 11.74 8.51 12.98
N GLY A 200 10.93 9.14 13.84
CA GLY A 200 10.38 8.52 15.04
C GLY A 200 10.32 9.51 16.21
N CYS A 201 10.42 8.99 17.43
CA CYS A 201 10.48 9.82 18.64
C CYS A 201 11.89 10.46 18.77
N TYR A 202 12.00 11.60 19.44
CA TYR A 202 13.28 12.20 19.86
C TYR A 202 13.36 12.19 21.39
N GLN A 203 14.30 11.41 21.92
CA GLN A 203 14.43 11.14 23.36
C GLN A 203 15.91 11.14 23.75
N ASP A 204 16.23 11.71 24.92
CA ASP A 204 17.60 11.75 25.45
C ASP A 204 18.63 12.33 24.45
N GLY A 205 18.18 13.33 23.68
CA GLY A 205 19.00 14.00 22.66
C GLY A 205 19.25 13.16 21.41
N LYS A 206 18.58 12.03 21.22
CA LYS A 206 18.77 11.12 20.10
C LYS A 206 17.46 10.80 19.41
N VAL A 207 17.57 10.34 18.17
CA VAL A 207 16.41 9.78 17.47
C VAL A 207 16.19 8.37 18.03
N SER A 208 15.02 8.19 18.64
CA SER A 208 14.57 6.95 19.27
C SER A 208 13.45 6.36 18.42
N GLY A 209 13.77 5.27 17.74
CA GLY A 209 12.80 4.45 17.03
C GLY A 209 13.19 3.00 17.23
N ARG A 210 12.19 2.12 17.30
CA ARG A 210 12.43 0.70 17.46
C ARG A 210 12.41 0.05 16.08
N ASP A 211 13.50 -0.63 15.72
CA ASP A 211 13.40 -1.70 14.74
C ASP A 211 12.51 -2.82 15.33
N TYR A 212 11.91 -3.62 14.46
CA TYR A 212 11.14 -4.81 14.81
C TYR A 212 12.04 -5.93 15.35
N GLU A 213 13.32 -5.93 14.98
CA GLU A 213 14.33 -6.78 15.59
C GLU A 213 14.72 -6.19 16.94
N GLU A 214 14.12 -6.73 18.02
CA GLU A 214 14.41 -6.32 19.38
C GLU A 214 15.94 -6.24 19.62
N GLY A 215 16.42 -5.04 19.97
CA GLY A 215 17.81 -4.81 20.35
C GLY A 215 18.72 -4.21 19.26
N VAL A 216 18.23 -3.98 18.03
CA VAL A 216 19.00 -3.30 16.98
C VAL A 216 18.46 -1.89 16.74
N SER A 217 19.33 -0.87 16.84
CA SER A 217 18.99 0.49 16.46
C SER A 217 18.84 0.58 14.94
N TYR A 218 17.73 1.12 14.45
CA TYR A 218 17.54 1.32 13.01
C TYR A 218 18.36 2.50 12.46
N ILE A 219 18.87 3.38 13.33
CA ILE A 219 19.84 4.42 12.96
C ILE A 219 21.19 4.01 13.54
N ASP A 220 22.19 3.82 12.69
CA ASP A 220 23.52 3.48 13.16
C ASP A 220 24.20 4.68 13.86
N ALA A 221 25.32 4.44 14.55
CA ALA A 221 25.99 5.49 15.31
C ALA A 221 26.53 6.64 14.43
N ALA A 222 26.95 6.35 13.19
CA ALA A 222 27.49 7.35 12.29
C ALA A 222 26.37 8.26 11.77
N ALA A 223 25.27 7.68 11.30
CA ALA A 223 24.07 8.40 10.88
C ALA A 223 23.47 9.18 12.05
N GLN A 224 23.43 8.62 13.26
CA GLN A 224 22.91 9.30 14.44
C GLN A 224 23.71 10.57 14.76
N ASN A 225 25.04 10.50 14.74
CA ASN A 225 25.91 11.65 14.97
C ASN A 225 25.76 12.67 13.83
N ALA A 226 25.73 12.21 12.57
CA ALA A 226 25.53 13.10 11.42
C ALA A 226 24.19 13.85 11.50
N LEU A 227 23.12 13.18 11.90
CA LEU A 227 21.80 13.79 12.11
C LEU A 227 21.84 14.84 13.24
N GLN A 228 22.46 14.53 14.37
CA GLN A 228 22.58 15.46 15.50
C GLN A 228 23.42 16.70 15.16
N ASP A 229 24.44 16.53 14.32
CA ASP A 229 25.33 17.61 13.87
C ASP A 229 24.79 18.39 12.66
N SER A 230 23.63 17.99 12.14
CA SER A 230 23.01 18.58 10.95
C SER A 230 22.13 19.78 11.29
N SER A 231 21.99 20.69 10.33
CA SER A 231 21.09 21.84 10.42
C SER A 231 20.62 22.26 9.03
N ALA A 232 19.70 23.22 8.95
CA ALA A 232 19.25 23.74 7.67
C ALA A 232 20.40 24.27 6.78
N ASP A 233 21.44 24.85 7.40
CA ASP A 233 22.61 25.40 6.71
C ASP A 233 23.75 24.38 6.56
N LYS A 234 23.69 23.28 7.31
CA LYS A 234 24.65 22.17 7.27
C LYS A 234 23.90 20.84 7.08
N PRO A 235 23.32 20.61 5.89
CA PRO A 235 22.63 19.36 5.60
C PRO A 235 23.64 18.22 5.45
N VAL A 236 23.20 17.01 5.78
CA VAL A 236 23.97 15.77 5.68
C VAL A 236 23.33 14.84 4.67
N SER A 237 24.17 14.04 4.01
CA SER A 237 23.70 12.92 3.19
C SER A 237 23.68 11.65 4.02
N ILE A 238 22.55 10.94 3.98
CA ILE A 238 22.37 9.63 4.64
C ILE A 238 21.77 8.64 3.64
N ILE A 239 22.04 7.36 3.87
CA ILE A 239 21.41 6.25 3.16
C ILE A 239 20.17 5.86 3.94
N LEU A 240 19.01 5.94 3.30
CA LEU A 240 17.77 5.35 3.80
C LEU A 240 17.58 3.99 3.14
N SER A 241 17.49 2.95 3.97
CA SER A 241 17.26 1.57 3.56
C SER A 241 15.86 1.14 3.94
N PHE A 242 15.10 0.67 2.96
CA PHE A 242 13.71 0.25 3.10
C PHE A 242 13.62 -1.26 2.96
N GLY A 243 12.90 -1.89 3.89
CA GLY A 243 12.59 -3.32 3.83
C GLY A 243 11.17 -3.59 3.34
N GLN A 244 10.94 -4.81 2.85
CA GLN A 244 9.62 -5.27 2.43
C GLN A 244 8.72 -5.48 3.65
N HIS A 245 7.85 -4.52 3.93
CA HIS A 245 6.92 -4.59 5.04
C HIS A 245 5.74 -3.65 4.84
N GLY A 246 4.52 -4.17 4.95
CA GLY A 246 3.32 -3.36 5.14
C GLY A 246 3.37 -2.71 6.52
N GLY A 247 3.25 -1.39 6.56
CA GLY A 247 3.37 -0.60 7.79
C GLY A 247 2.42 -1.07 8.87
N THR A 248 2.93 -1.21 10.08
CA THR A 248 2.11 -1.43 11.28
C THR A 248 2.47 -0.38 12.32
N GLY A 249 1.42 0.22 12.89
CA GLY A 249 1.45 1.47 13.63
C GLY A 249 2.44 1.49 14.80
N CYS A 250 3.50 2.27 14.62
CA CYS A 250 4.24 2.86 15.73
C CYS A 250 3.57 4.20 16.09
N SER A 251 3.22 4.39 17.37
CA SER A 251 2.51 5.58 17.87
C SER A 251 3.23 6.90 17.60
N CYS A 252 4.56 6.93 17.51
CA CYS A 252 5.31 8.14 17.14
C CYS A 252 5.80 8.18 15.70
N CYS A 253 5.93 7.02 15.07
CA CYS A 253 6.50 6.94 13.73
C CYS A 253 5.40 7.15 12.68
N ASN A 254 4.17 6.70 12.93
CA ASN A 254 3.10 6.59 11.92
C ASN A 254 3.61 6.03 10.57
N LEU A 255 4.76 5.36 10.56
CA LEU A 255 5.55 4.99 9.39
C LEU A 255 4.91 3.80 8.69
N ALA A 256 4.77 3.90 7.37
CA ALA A 256 4.35 2.80 6.52
C ALA A 256 5.49 1.81 6.37
N HIS A 257 6.74 2.21 6.64
CA HIS A 257 7.89 1.34 6.47
C HIS A 257 8.82 1.28 7.67
N LYS A 258 9.48 0.12 7.74
CA LYS A 258 10.73 -0.06 8.45
C LYS A 258 11.83 0.56 7.62
N ILE A 259 12.57 1.46 8.23
CA ILE A 259 13.62 2.22 7.58
C ILE A 259 14.84 2.02 8.42
N ARG A 260 16.00 1.91 7.80
CA ARG A 260 17.28 2.02 8.48
C ARG A 260 18.05 3.21 7.89
N ALA A 261 18.69 3.98 8.75
CA ALA A 261 19.55 5.09 8.34
C ALA A 261 21.01 4.75 8.62
N TYR A 262 21.83 4.86 7.58
CA TYR A 262 23.28 4.65 7.61
C TYR A 262 24.01 5.85 6.98
#